data_AF-A0A946B2S2-F1
#
_entry.id   AF-A0A946B2S2-F1
#
_cell.length_a   1.000
_cell.length_b   1.000
_cell.length_c   1.000
_cell.angle_alpha   90.00
_cell.angle_beta   90.00
_cell.angle_gamma   90.00
#
_symmetry.space_group_name_H-M   'P 1'
#
loop_
_entity.id
_entity.type
_entity.pdbx_description
1 polymer ?
#
loop_
_entity_poly.entity_id
_entity_poly.type
_entity_poly.pdbx_seq_one_letter_code
_entity_poly.pdbx_strand_id
1 'polypeptide(L)' 'IQLINSHITYHARAAFEDDAASGQARLLHRLWLTMPNSRALPADHAVLWKNIAAGARRGGIAVT' A
#
# COMPACT_ATOMS: atom_id res chain seq x y z
N ILE A 1 -7.02 -10.63 7.36
CA ILE A 1 -7.02 -9.28 6.72
C ILE A 1 -5.89 -8.45 7.31
N GLN A 2 -5.16 -7.66 6.51
CA GLN A 2 -4.09 -6.77 6.99
C GLN A 2 -4.44 -5.32 6.62
N LEU A 3 -4.44 -4.42 7.61
CA LEU A 3 -4.62 -2.99 7.41
C LEU A 3 -3.32 -2.29 7.81
N ILE A 4 -2.71 -1.57 6.87
CA ILE A 4 -1.41 -0.92 7.06
C ILE A 4 -1.50 0.57 6.76
N ASN A 5 -0.86 1.39 7.60
CA ASN A 5 -0.67 2.80 7.30
C ASN A 5 0.61 2.97 6.46
N SER A 6 0.43 3.04 5.15
CA SER A 6 1.55 3.11 4.20
C SER A 6 2.37 4.40 4.28
N HIS A 7 1.93 5.40 5.06
CA HIS A 7 2.69 6.65 5.25
C HIS A 7 3.70 6.60 6.40
N ILE A 8 3.60 5.60 7.29
CA ILE A 8 4.47 5.51 8.49
C ILE A 8 4.97 4.09 8.75
N THR A 9 4.59 3.11 7.93
CA THR A 9 4.93 1.70 8.14
C THR A 9 5.49 1.09 6.86
N TYR A 10 6.77 0.74 6.91
CA TYR A 10 7.37 -0.18 5.95
C TYR A 10 6.95 -1.61 6.29
N HIS A 11 6.72 -2.40 5.25
CA HIS A 11 6.32 -3.79 5.37
C HIS A 11 7.03 -4.61 4.29
N ALA A 12 7.38 -5.84 4.62
CA ALA A 12 8.04 -6.78 3.74
C ALA A 12 7.47 -8.19 3.96
N ARG A 13 7.88 -9.12 3.11
CA ARG A 13 7.52 -10.54 3.22
C ARG A 13 8.80 -11.37 3.19
N ALA A 14 8.89 -12.36 4.07
CA ALA A 14 9.97 -13.35 4.04
C ALA A 14 9.91 -14.21 2.75
N ALA A 15 11.02 -14.90 2.47
CA ALA A 15 11.06 -15.96 1.47
C ALA A 15 10.10 -17.09 1.86
N PHE A 16 9.44 -17.68 0.88
CA PHE A 16 8.59 -18.86 1.03
C PHE A 16 8.55 -19.61 -0.31
N GLU A 17 8.19 -20.89 -0.27
CA GLU A 17 8.00 -21.75 -1.45
C GLU A 17 6.53 -22.21 -1.48
N ASP A 18 5.94 -22.24 -2.68
CA ASP A 18 4.62 -22.83 -2.89
C ASP A 18 4.72 -24.37 -2.87
N ASP A 19 3.65 -25.04 -2.46
CA ASP A 19 3.58 -26.50 -2.48
C ASP A 19 3.21 -27.00 -3.89
N ALA A 20 4.22 -27.46 -4.63
CA ALA A 20 4.05 -27.97 -5.98
C ALA A 20 3.13 -29.20 -6.06
N ALA A 21 3.06 -30.03 -5.01
CA ALA A 21 2.28 -31.26 -5.03
C ALA A 21 0.76 -31.01 -4.97
N SER A 22 0.34 -29.99 -4.21
CA SER A 22 -1.07 -29.59 -4.16
C SER A 22 -1.50 -28.72 -5.35
N GLY A 23 -0.55 -28.17 -6.12
CA GLY A 23 -0.81 -27.23 -7.21
C GLY A 23 -1.39 -25.88 -6.72
N GLN A 24 -1.30 -25.60 -5.41
CA GLN A 24 -1.82 -24.39 -4.80
C GLN A 24 -0.72 -23.35 -4.64
N ALA A 25 -1.07 -22.09 -4.88
CA ALA A 25 -0.17 -20.95 -4.69
C ALA A 25 -0.82 -19.89 -3.79
N ARG A 26 0.01 -19.13 -3.07
CA ARG A 26 -0.50 -18.03 -2.23
C ARG A 26 -1.04 -16.87 -3.08
N LEU A 27 -2.34 -16.62 -3.01
CA LEU A 27 -2.99 -15.47 -3.65
C LEU A 27 -3.44 -14.43 -2.61
N LEU A 28 -3.08 -13.15 -2.83
CA LEU A 28 -3.53 -12.03 -2.01
C LEU A 28 -4.19 -10.96 -2.89
N HIS A 29 -5.33 -10.46 -2.43
CA HIS A 29 -5.92 -9.23 -2.97
C HIS A 29 -5.39 -8.02 -2.21
N ARG A 30 -5.06 -6.94 -2.93
CA ARG A 30 -4.56 -5.70 -2.36
C ARG A 30 -5.41 -4.52 -2.83
N LEU A 31 -5.81 -3.68 -1.88
CA LEU A 31 -6.55 -2.46 -2.12
C LEU A 31 -5.84 -1.28 -1.46
N TRP A 32 -5.84 -0.13 -2.15
CA TRP A 32 -5.39 1.14 -1.60
C TRP A 32 -6.60 1.94 -1.14
N LEU A 33 -6.54 2.45 0.09
CA LEU A 33 -7.62 3.21 0.70
C LEU A 33 -7.17 4.64 0.95
N THR A 34 -8.04 5.60 0.67
CA THR A 34 -7.90 6.98 1.12
C THR A 34 -9.04 7.35 2.03
N MET A 35 -8.70 7.89 3.21
CA MET A 35 -9.68 8.37 4.16
C MET A 35 -10.13 9.80 3.81
N PRO A 36 -11.45 10.11 3.84
CA PRO A 36 -11.96 11.46 3.59
C PRO A 36 -11.41 12.52 4.56
N ASN A 37 -11.08 12.12 5.79
CA ASN A 37 -10.50 12.97 6.83
C ASN A 37 -8.96 12.81 6.94
N SER A 38 -8.28 12.46 5.84
CA SER A 38 -6.83 12.28 5.84
C SER A 38 -6.07 13.58 6.15
N ARG A 39 -4.98 13.46 6.92
CA ARG A 39 -4.05 14.58 7.16
C ARG A 39 -3.29 14.99 5.90
N ALA A 40 -2.70 16.18 5.91
CA ALA A 40 -1.69 16.54 4.92
C ALA A 40 -0.44 15.64 5.06
N LEU A 41 0.26 15.40 3.95
CA LEU A 41 1.55 14.71 3.95
C LEU A 41 2.70 15.72 3.79
N PRO A 42 3.93 15.37 4.21
CA PRO A 42 5.12 16.17 3.92
C PRO A 42 5.32 16.43 2.42
N ALA A 43 6.00 17.53 2.06
CA ALA A 43 6.13 17.98 0.67
C ALA A 43 6.84 16.97 -0.25
N ASP A 44 7.87 16.30 0.28
CA ASP A 44 8.65 15.26 -0.38
C ASP A 44 7.85 13.97 -0.67
N HIS A 45 6.74 13.73 0.04
CA HIS A 45 5.85 12.60 -0.26
C HIS A 45 5.10 12.77 -1.59
N ALA A 46 5.05 13.98 -2.18
CA ALA A 46 4.37 14.22 -3.45
C ALA A 46 4.92 13.36 -4.60
N VAL A 47 6.20 12.99 -4.54
CA VAL A 47 6.84 12.13 -5.55
C VAL A 47 6.15 10.76 -5.65
N LEU A 48 5.78 10.17 -4.52
CA LEU A 48 5.16 8.85 -4.46
C LEU A 48 3.63 8.90 -4.52
N TRP A 49 3.02 9.90 -3.87
CA TRP A 49 1.57 9.94 -3.63
C TRP A 49 0.81 10.95 -4.50
N LYS A 50 1.52 11.80 -5.24
CA LYS A 50 0.99 12.91 -6.05
C LYS A 50 0.31 13.97 -5.18
N ASN A 51 -0.92 13.72 -4.73
CA ASN A 51 -1.65 14.68 -3.91
C ASN A 51 -1.32 14.52 -2.43
N ILE A 52 -0.91 15.62 -1.78
CA ILE A 52 -0.51 15.64 -0.36
C ILE A 52 -1.40 16.52 0.53
N ALA A 53 -2.42 17.19 -0.02
CA ALA A 53 -3.30 18.07 0.75
C ALA A 53 -4.24 17.30 1.71
N ALA A 54 -4.62 17.90 2.83
CA ALA A 54 -5.58 17.29 3.75
C ALA A 54 -6.91 16.98 3.03
N GLY A 55 -7.53 15.84 3.35
CA GLY A 55 -8.79 15.37 2.75
C GLY A 55 -8.73 14.99 1.27
N ALA A 56 -7.58 15.14 0.61
CA ALA A 56 -7.44 14.82 -0.79
C ALA A 56 -7.54 13.31 -1.07
N ARG A 57 -8.23 12.94 -2.15
CA ARG A 57 -8.23 11.58 -2.68
C ARG A 57 -6.84 11.21 -3.21
N ARG A 58 -6.29 10.08 -2.76
CA ARG A 58 -4.98 9.55 -3.15
C ARG A 58 -5.10 8.13 -3.68
N GLY A 59 -4.22 7.77 -4.60
CA GLY A 59 -4.04 6.39 -5.04
C GLY A 59 -3.02 5.67 -4.18
N GLY A 60 -2.67 4.45 -4.60
CA GLY A 60 -1.43 3.83 -4.16
C GLY A 60 -0.20 4.48 -4.78
N ILE A 61 0.98 4.05 -4.31
CA ILE A 61 2.24 4.39 -4.97
C ILE A 61 2.18 3.84 -6.40
N ALA A 62 2.22 4.73 -7.39
CA ALA A 62 2.36 4.35 -8.78
C ALA A 62 3.83 4.06 -9.04
N VAL A 63 4.16 2.80 -9.33
CA VAL A 63 5.44 2.48 -9.95
C VAL A 63 5.27 2.85 -11.41
N THR A 64 5.92 3.93 -11.85
CA THR A 64 5.96 4.33 -13.26
C THR A 64 7.01 3.50 -13.98
#